data_AF-A0A2E5MYE2-F1
#
_entry.id   AF-A0A2E5MYE2-F1
#
_cell.length_a   1.000
_cell.length_b   1.000
_cell.length_c   1.000
_cell.angle_alpha   90.00
_cell.angle_beta   90.00
_cell.angle_gamma   90.00
#
_symmetry.space_group_name_H-M   'P 1'
#
loop_
_entity.id
_entity.type
_entity.pdbx_description
1 polymer ?
#
loop_
_entity_poly.entity_id
_entity_poly.type
_entity_poly.pdbx_seq_one_letter_code
_entity_poly.pdbx_strand_id
1 'polypeptide(L)'
;MSEKIQKIETEDGTIEWRLQGVLHREDGPAVEMKNGTRVWFRNGLQHRDDGPAVEHKNGNKEWWRNGKLLKIPQKTENDDGFIEWHLDGDLHREDGPAVVTPDGTQVWFIKGKRHREDGPAVEYGDGTKEWWLNGELHRDDGAAIMESDGSLEWYQNGLAHRIDGPAVIRQDGTQQWWVNGVRHREDGPAVIEGKEIQQWWREGRLHREDGPAVTYEDGTHEWYLNGILVDERKVAVFKKGS
;
A
#
# COMPACT_ATOMS: atom_id res chain seq x y z
N MET A 1 53.44 -0.25 -9.39
CA MET A 1 53.64 -1.35 -8.42
C MET A 1 52.27 -1.86 -8.04
N SER A 2 51.98 -3.16 -8.13
CA SER A 2 50.68 -3.68 -7.68
C SER A 2 50.60 -3.50 -6.17
N GLU A 3 49.58 -2.80 -5.71
CA GLU A 3 49.36 -2.57 -4.29
C GLU A 3 49.02 -3.91 -3.63
N LYS A 4 49.75 -4.28 -2.58
CA LYS A 4 49.57 -5.56 -1.90
C LYS A 4 48.82 -5.35 -0.60
N ILE A 5 47.80 -6.17 -0.39
CA ILE A 5 47.14 -6.31 0.91
C ILE A 5 48.17 -6.84 1.92
N GLN A 6 48.24 -6.21 3.08
CA GLN A 6 49.06 -6.61 4.22
C GLN A 6 48.19 -7.33 5.24
N LYS A 7 48.61 -8.51 5.70
CA LYS A 7 47.98 -9.25 6.80
C LYS A 7 48.77 -8.97 8.08
N ILE A 8 48.10 -8.49 9.13
CA ILE A 8 48.69 -8.16 10.42
C ILE A 8 47.98 -8.99 11.48
N GLU A 9 48.73 -9.57 12.41
CA GLU A 9 48.19 -10.20 13.62
C GLU A 9 48.62 -9.34 14.81
N THR A 10 47.64 -8.84 15.57
CA THR A 10 47.86 -8.00 16.74
C THR A 10 48.08 -8.85 17.99
N GLU A 11 48.61 -8.25 19.06
CA GLU A 11 48.96 -8.95 20.31
C GLU A 11 47.75 -9.65 20.98
N ASP A 12 46.54 -9.14 20.77
CA ASP A 12 45.30 -9.73 21.27
C ASP A 12 44.78 -10.92 20.42
N GLY A 13 45.47 -11.25 19.33
CA GLY A 13 45.12 -12.31 18.37
C GLY A 13 44.08 -11.89 17.33
N THR A 14 43.85 -10.59 17.15
CA THR A 14 43.03 -10.07 16.04
C THR A 14 43.84 -10.07 14.74
N ILE A 15 43.22 -10.52 13.66
CA ILE A 15 43.82 -10.53 12.32
C ILE A 15 43.20 -9.40 11.51
N GLU A 16 44.05 -8.56 10.91
CA GLU A 16 43.64 -7.44 10.07
C GLU A 16 44.22 -7.56 8.66
N TRP A 17 43.44 -7.15 7.67
CA TRP A 17 43.87 -6.98 6.28
C TRP A 17 43.81 -5.51 5.89
N ARG A 18 44.94 -4.98 5.41
CA ARG A 18 45.09 -3.57 5.07
C ARG A 18 45.61 -3.36 3.66
N LEU A 19 45.02 -2.42 2.92
CA LEU A 19 45.52 -1.92 1.65
C LEU A 19 45.98 -0.47 1.87
N GLN A 20 47.23 -0.14 1.54
CA GLN A 20 47.80 1.20 1.77
C GLN A 20 47.63 1.71 3.24
N GLY A 21 47.67 0.81 4.22
CA GLY A 21 47.54 1.16 5.64
C GLY A 21 46.09 1.28 6.16
N VAL A 22 45.09 1.28 5.29
CA VAL A 22 43.66 1.29 5.68
C VAL A 22 43.07 -0.12 5.63
N LEU A 23 42.08 -0.41 6.49
CA LEU A 23 41.38 -1.70 6.50
C LEU A 23 40.67 -1.94 5.17
N HIS A 24 40.98 -3.05 4.50
CA HIS A 24 40.43 -3.37 3.20
C HIS A 24 40.65 -4.85 2.90
N ARG A 25 39.60 -5.53 2.42
CA ARG A 25 39.69 -6.87 1.84
C ARG A 25 38.50 -7.13 0.90
N GLU A 26 38.74 -7.61 -0.31
CA GLU A 26 37.67 -7.94 -1.27
C GLU A 26 37.01 -9.29 -0.94
N ASP A 27 37.81 -10.34 -0.67
CA ASP A 27 37.31 -11.72 -0.55
C ASP A 27 37.11 -12.20 0.90
N GLY A 28 36.76 -11.30 1.82
CA GLY A 28 36.53 -11.68 3.22
C GLY A 28 36.51 -10.52 4.19
N PRO A 29 36.39 -10.80 5.50
CA PRO A 29 36.44 -9.75 6.50
C PRO A 29 37.84 -9.13 6.54
N ALA A 30 37.90 -7.80 6.59
CA ALA A 30 39.16 -7.09 6.77
C ALA A 30 39.62 -7.12 8.23
N VAL A 31 38.77 -7.54 9.17
CA VAL A 31 39.12 -7.79 10.57
C VAL A 31 38.47 -9.09 11.04
N GLU A 32 39.26 -9.99 11.61
CA GLU A 32 38.81 -11.21 12.29
C GLU A 32 39.34 -11.17 13.74
N MET A 33 38.44 -10.95 14.70
CA MET A 33 38.79 -10.86 16.11
C MET A 33 38.91 -12.26 16.73
N LYS A 34 39.77 -12.42 17.74
CA LYS A 34 39.94 -13.69 18.48
C LYS A 34 38.64 -14.25 19.07
N ASN A 35 37.68 -13.39 19.38
CA ASN A 35 36.38 -13.82 19.91
C ASN A 35 35.43 -14.40 18.83
N GLY A 36 35.82 -14.39 17.55
CA GLY A 36 35.03 -14.86 16.41
C GLY A 36 34.24 -13.79 15.68
N THR A 37 34.30 -12.53 16.13
CA THR A 37 33.65 -11.40 15.44
C THR A 37 34.40 -11.06 14.16
N ARG A 38 33.67 -10.85 13.08
CA ARG A 38 34.22 -10.56 11.74
C ARG A 38 33.69 -9.23 11.24
N VAL A 39 34.56 -8.41 10.66
CA VAL A 39 34.21 -7.08 10.15
C VAL A 39 34.75 -6.88 8.75
N TRP A 40 33.90 -6.41 7.84
CA TRP A 40 34.24 -6.15 6.44
C TRP A 40 34.46 -4.67 6.21
N PHE A 41 35.54 -4.35 5.50
CA PHE A 41 35.89 -2.99 5.13
C PHE A 41 36.29 -2.93 3.65
N ARG A 42 35.88 -1.85 2.99
CA ARG A 42 36.35 -1.46 1.67
C ARG A 42 36.93 -0.04 1.77
N ASN A 43 38.22 0.10 1.49
CA ASN A 43 38.95 1.37 1.50
C ASN A 43 38.82 2.15 2.84
N GLY A 44 38.95 1.44 3.96
CA GLY A 44 38.88 2.02 5.30
C GLY A 44 37.46 2.27 5.82
N LEU A 45 36.42 2.02 5.03
CA LEU A 45 35.03 2.18 5.43
C LEU A 45 34.37 0.81 5.63
N GLN A 46 33.61 0.63 6.72
CA GLN A 46 32.80 -0.58 6.90
C GLN A 46 31.83 -0.71 5.72
N HIS A 47 31.90 -1.85 5.04
CA HIS A 47 31.20 -2.05 3.79
C HIS A 47 31.09 -3.54 3.46
N ARG A 48 29.90 -3.99 3.05
CA ARG A 48 29.69 -5.27 2.36
C ARG A 48 28.47 -5.18 1.45
N ASP A 49 28.58 -5.69 0.22
CA ASP A 49 27.47 -5.62 -0.76
C ASP A 49 26.40 -6.67 -0.48
N ASP A 50 26.81 -7.93 -0.25
CA ASP A 50 25.91 -9.11 -0.22
C ASP A 50 25.75 -9.72 1.18
N GLY A 51 25.82 -8.90 2.23
CA GLY A 51 25.66 -9.41 3.59
C GLY A 51 25.98 -8.40 4.68
N PRO A 52 26.00 -8.84 5.94
CA PRO A 52 26.35 -7.97 7.05
C PRO A 52 27.84 -7.62 7.02
N ALA A 53 28.14 -6.34 7.16
CA ALA A 53 29.52 -5.87 7.27
C ALA A 53 30.10 -6.09 8.69
N VAL A 54 29.27 -6.48 9.66
CA VAL A 54 29.71 -6.97 10.97
C VAL A 54 28.94 -8.23 11.31
N GLU A 55 29.65 -9.28 11.70
CA GLU A 55 29.07 -10.50 12.25
C GLU A 55 29.66 -10.72 13.65
N HIS A 56 28.84 -10.51 14.67
CA HIS A 56 29.22 -10.63 16.08
C HIS A 56 29.22 -12.09 16.53
N LYS A 57 30.05 -12.40 17.53
CA LYS A 57 30.08 -13.73 18.17
C LYS A 57 28.71 -14.23 18.64
N ASN A 58 27.85 -13.33 19.13
CA ASN A 58 26.52 -13.66 19.65
C ASN A 58 25.48 -13.92 18.54
N GLY A 59 25.85 -13.82 17.26
CA GLY A 59 24.97 -13.97 16.11
C GLY A 59 24.34 -12.67 15.62
N ASN A 60 24.50 -11.56 16.35
CA ASN A 60 24.06 -10.25 15.88
C ASN A 60 24.83 -9.85 14.62
N LYS A 61 24.14 -9.16 13.73
CA LYS A 61 24.65 -8.77 12.42
C LYS A 61 24.39 -7.29 12.20
N GLU A 62 25.34 -6.60 11.58
CA GLU A 62 25.16 -5.21 11.17
C GLU A 62 25.49 -5.06 9.69
N TRP A 63 24.64 -4.35 8.97
CA TRP A 63 24.83 -4.08 7.56
C TRP A 63 25.39 -2.68 7.44
N TRP A 64 26.56 -2.55 6.84
CA TRP A 64 27.17 -1.24 6.58
C TRP A 64 27.46 -1.11 5.10
N ARG A 65 27.20 0.07 4.56
CA ARG A 65 27.56 0.43 3.19
C ARG A 65 28.23 1.79 3.19
N ASN A 66 29.48 1.82 2.73
CA ASN A 66 30.31 3.04 2.66
C ASN A 66 30.37 3.79 4.00
N GLY A 67 30.56 3.06 5.10
CA GLY A 67 30.67 3.62 6.45
C GLY A 67 29.35 4.08 7.07
N LYS A 68 28.20 3.80 6.44
CA LYS A 68 26.88 4.06 7.00
C LYS A 68 26.20 2.77 7.42
N LEU A 69 25.78 2.70 8.68
CA LEU A 69 24.95 1.62 9.20
C LEU A 69 23.58 1.65 8.50
N LEU A 70 23.24 0.56 7.85
CA LEU A 70 21.92 0.30 7.28
C LEU A 70 21.04 -0.29 8.38
N LYS A 71 19.93 0.37 8.65
CA LYS A 71 18.87 -0.19 9.47
C LYS A 71 18.03 -1.11 8.60
N ILE A 72 17.83 -2.34 9.04
CA ILE A 72 17.01 -3.32 8.34
C ILE A 72 15.76 -3.64 9.17
N PRO A 73 14.63 -3.98 8.52
CA PRO A 73 13.44 -4.45 9.21
C PRO A 73 13.74 -5.63 10.14
N GLN A 74 13.25 -5.55 11.38
CA GLN A 74 13.35 -6.59 12.39
C GLN A 74 12.09 -7.44 12.38
N LYS A 75 12.25 -8.77 12.29
CA LYS A 75 11.14 -9.74 12.33
C LYS A 75 10.82 -10.12 13.78
N THR A 76 9.54 -10.14 14.11
CA THR A 76 9.00 -10.79 15.32
C THR A 76 8.01 -11.87 14.88
N GLU A 77 8.00 -13.00 15.58
CA GLU A 77 7.11 -14.14 15.31
C GLU A 77 6.67 -14.72 16.66
N ASN A 78 5.37 -14.97 16.82
CA ASN A 78 4.83 -15.65 18.00
C ASN A 78 4.53 -17.13 17.71
N ASP A 79 4.22 -17.90 18.76
CA ASP A 79 3.98 -19.34 18.67
C ASP A 79 2.75 -19.72 17.81
N ASP A 80 1.81 -18.79 17.64
CA ASP A 80 0.61 -18.99 16.84
C ASP A 80 0.85 -18.77 15.34
N GLY A 81 2.05 -18.35 14.93
CA GLY A 81 2.42 -18.08 13.54
C GLY A 81 2.11 -16.66 13.06
N PHE A 82 1.81 -15.73 13.98
CA PHE A 82 1.75 -14.31 13.66
C PHE A 82 3.15 -13.76 13.47
N ILE A 83 3.42 -13.12 12.34
CA ILE A 83 4.70 -12.54 11.96
C ILE A 83 4.52 -11.05 11.70
N GLU A 84 5.45 -10.24 12.20
CA GLU A 84 5.52 -8.81 11.91
C GLU A 84 6.96 -8.35 11.62
N TRP A 85 7.11 -7.31 10.80
CA TRP A 85 8.38 -6.69 10.45
C TRP A 85 8.36 -5.20 10.76
N HIS A 86 9.34 -4.73 11.53
CA HIS A 86 9.43 -3.35 11.99
C HIS A 86 10.74 -2.68 11.58
N LEU A 87 10.68 -1.46 11.07
CA LEU A 87 11.84 -0.59 10.88
C LEU A 87 11.61 0.70 11.66
N ASP A 88 12.54 1.03 12.56
CA ASP A 88 12.43 2.24 13.41
C ASP A 88 11.14 2.34 14.23
N GLY A 89 10.57 1.19 14.60
CA GLY A 89 9.34 1.10 15.40
C GLY A 89 8.06 1.08 14.58
N ASP A 90 8.14 1.33 13.27
CA ASP A 90 6.99 1.28 12.36
C ASP A 90 6.95 -0.04 11.60
N LEU A 91 5.75 -0.57 11.32
CA LEU A 91 5.58 -1.68 10.38
C LEU A 91 6.19 -1.33 9.03
N HIS A 92 7.11 -2.15 8.55
CA HIS A 92 7.87 -1.85 7.34
C HIS A 92 8.52 -3.09 6.75
N ARG A 93 8.29 -3.33 5.45
CA ARG A 93 9.04 -4.31 4.67
C ARG A 93 8.93 -4.01 3.17
N GLU A 94 10.08 -3.92 2.49
CA GLU A 94 10.14 -3.65 1.04
C GLU A 94 9.91 -4.93 0.21
N ASP A 95 10.45 -6.07 0.65
CA ASP A 95 10.47 -7.32 -0.14
C ASP A 95 9.37 -8.33 0.24
N GLY A 96 8.30 -7.90 0.89
CA GLY A 96 7.22 -8.80 1.29
C GLY A 96 6.25 -8.21 2.30
N PRO A 97 5.28 -9.00 2.79
CA PRO A 97 4.31 -8.52 3.77
C PRO A 97 5.02 -8.19 5.09
N ALA A 98 4.71 -7.01 5.62
CA ALA A 98 5.17 -6.59 6.93
C ALA A 98 4.37 -7.26 8.04
N VAL A 99 3.15 -7.75 7.78
CA VAL A 99 2.34 -8.56 8.71
C VAL A 99 1.84 -9.81 8.00
N VAL A 100 1.95 -10.96 8.67
CA VAL A 100 1.33 -12.22 8.26
C VAL A 100 0.63 -12.83 9.47
N THR A 101 -0.65 -13.15 9.34
CA THR A 101 -1.47 -13.74 10.40
C THR A 101 -1.72 -15.23 10.17
N PRO A 102 -2.15 -15.99 11.21
CA PRO A 102 -2.37 -17.44 11.08
C PRO A 102 -3.51 -17.84 10.14
N ASP A 103 -4.48 -16.95 9.89
CA ASP A 103 -5.56 -17.17 8.91
C ASP A 103 -5.11 -16.98 7.45
N GLY A 104 -3.83 -16.62 7.23
CA GLY A 104 -3.26 -16.38 5.91
C GLY A 104 -3.35 -14.92 5.45
N THR A 105 -3.90 -14.00 6.25
CA THR A 105 -3.93 -12.58 5.92
C THR A 105 -2.51 -12.01 5.86
N GLN A 106 -2.22 -11.27 4.79
CA GLN A 106 -0.95 -10.64 4.52
C GLN A 106 -1.14 -9.14 4.31
N VAL A 107 -0.29 -8.34 4.96
CA VAL A 107 -0.37 -6.88 4.87
C VAL A 107 1.00 -6.27 4.60
N TRP A 108 1.08 -5.43 3.57
CA TRP A 108 2.31 -4.74 3.17
C TRP A 108 2.31 -3.32 3.74
N PHE A 109 3.40 -2.98 4.42
CA PHE A 109 3.59 -1.65 5.00
C PHE A 109 4.95 -1.08 4.62
N ILE A 110 4.97 0.22 4.36
CA ILE A 110 6.18 1.04 4.25
C ILE A 110 6.03 2.19 5.23
N LYS A 111 6.90 2.22 6.26
CA LYS A 111 6.94 3.28 7.29
C LYS A 111 5.57 3.49 7.95
N GLY A 112 4.95 2.39 8.38
CA GLY A 112 3.69 2.39 9.12
C GLY A 112 2.44 2.62 8.25
N LYS A 113 2.59 2.81 6.93
CA LYS A 113 1.46 2.99 6.00
C LYS A 113 1.28 1.77 5.11
N ARG A 114 0.04 1.31 4.94
CA ARG A 114 -0.30 0.28 3.94
C ARG A 114 0.14 0.76 2.56
N HIS A 115 0.97 -0.02 1.89
CA HIS A 115 1.59 0.41 0.63
C HIS A 115 2.08 -0.80 -0.16
N ARG A 116 1.72 -0.87 -1.44
CA ARG A 116 2.33 -1.78 -2.43
C ARG A 116 2.10 -1.26 -3.85
N GLU A 117 3.12 -1.26 -4.69
CA GLU A 117 3.03 -0.77 -6.09
C GLU A 117 2.51 -1.85 -7.04
N ASP A 118 2.98 -3.09 -6.91
CA ASP A 118 2.73 -4.18 -7.89
C ASP A 118 1.63 -5.17 -7.48
N GLY A 119 0.73 -4.77 -6.57
CA GLY A 119 -0.30 -5.69 -6.07
C GLY A 119 -1.11 -5.13 -4.91
N PRO A 120 -2.01 -5.94 -4.34
CA PRO A 120 -2.79 -5.54 -3.18
C PRO A 120 -1.86 -5.37 -1.96
N ALA A 121 -2.06 -4.28 -1.22
CA ALA A 121 -1.35 -4.06 0.05
C ALA A 121 -2.01 -4.82 1.21
N VAL A 122 -3.20 -5.38 1.00
CA VAL A 122 -3.87 -6.28 1.93
C VAL A 122 -4.44 -7.46 1.15
N GLU A 123 -4.10 -8.68 1.56
CA GLU A 123 -4.69 -9.92 1.06
C GLU A 123 -5.24 -10.69 2.26
N TYR A 124 -6.56 -10.75 2.42
CA TYR A 124 -7.21 -11.43 3.54
C TYR A 124 -7.31 -12.94 3.31
N GLY A 125 -7.37 -13.70 4.41
CA GLY A 125 -7.53 -15.15 4.38
C GLY A 125 -8.83 -15.65 3.72
N ASP A 126 -9.86 -14.80 3.66
CA ASP A 126 -11.13 -15.09 2.98
C ASP A 126 -11.10 -14.83 1.46
N GLY A 127 -9.98 -14.29 0.95
CA GLY A 127 -9.79 -13.91 -0.46
C GLY A 127 -10.06 -12.44 -0.77
N THR A 128 -10.52 -11.63 0.19
CA THR A 128 -10.68 -10.18 0.03
C THR A 128 -9.33 -9.52 -0.24
N LYS A 129 -9.28 -8.54 -1.14
CA LYS A 129 -8.05 -7.83 -1.51
C LYS A 129 -8.25 -6.33 -1.52
N GLU A 130 -7.28 -5.60 -1.00
CA GLU A 130 -7.26 -4.14 -1.00
C GLU A 130 -5.94 -3.59 -1.55
N TRP A 131 -6.05 -2.61 -2.44
CA TRP A 131 -4.92 -1.87 -3.01
C TRP A 131 -4.75 -0.55 -2.28
N TRP A 132 -3.57 -0.38 -1.66
CA TRP A 132 -3.22 0.83 -0.95
C TRP A 132 -1.89 1.35 -1.47
N LEU A 133 -1.84 2.67 -1.67
CA LEU A 133 -0.63 3.40 -1.98
C LEU A 133 -0.46 4.52 -0.95
N ASN A 134 0.65 4.50 -0.22
CA ASN A 134 0.99 5.52 0.78
C ASN A 134 -0.09 5.76 1.85
N GLY A 135 -0.82 4.71 2.24
CA GLY A 135 -1.87 4.77 3.26
C GLY A 135 -3.26 5.16 2.74
N GLU A 136 -3.43 5.31 1.43
CA GLU A 136 -4.71 5.62 0.79
C GLU A 136 -5.15 4.48 -0.14
N LEU A 137 -6.45 4.15 -0.15
CA LEU A 137 -7.01 3.23 -1.15
C LEU A 137 -6.77 3.81 -2.54
N HIS A 138 -6.09 3.05 -3.39
CA HIS A 138 -5.69 3.55 -4.68
C HIS A 138 -5.44 2.39 -5.64
N ARG A 139 -6.03 2.49 -6.83
CA ARG A 139 -5.67 1.64 -7.95
C ARG A 139 -5.97 2.35 -9.28
N ASP A 140 -4.98 2.42 -10.16
CA ASP A 140 -5.17 3.00 -11.50
C ASP A 140 -6.02 2.08 -12.40
N ASP A 141 -5.72 0.77 -12.38
CA ASP A 141 -6.32 -0.20 -13.29
C ASP A 141 -7.13 -1.28 -12.54
N GLY A 142 -8.37 -0.94 -12.19
CA GLY A 142 -9.35 -1.87 -11.60
C GLY A 142 -9.85 -1.45 -10.22
N ALA A 143 -10.56 -2.37 -9.55
CA ALA A 143 -11.10 -2.11 -8.23
C ALA A 143 -9.98 -2.09 -7.17
N ALA A 144 -10.01 -1.07 -6.31
CA ALA A 144 -9.11 -0.95 -5.17
C ALA A 144 -9.55 -1.82 -3.98
N ILE A 145 -10.80 -2.25 -3.96
CA ILE A 145 -11.30 -3.28 -3.03
C ILE A 145 -12.00 -4.36 -3.86
N MET A 146 -11.69 -5.62 -3.58
CA MET A 146 -12.42 -6.77 -4.10
C MET A 146 -12.76 -7.68 -2.93
N GLU A 147 -14.02 -7.72 -2.55
CA GLU A 147 -14.52 -8.52 -1.43
C GLU A 147 -14.75 -9.98 -1.87
N SER A 148 -14.69 -10.90 -0.90
CA SER A 148 -14.88 -12.34 -1.13
C SER A 148 -16.28 -12.72 -1.63
N ASP A 149 -17.28 -11.87 -1.42
CA ASP A 149 -18.65 -12.03 -1.89
C ASP A 149 -18.85 -11.60 -3.37
N GLY A 150 -17.82 -11.03 -3.99
CA GLY A 150 -17.82 -10.50 -5.36
C GLY A 150 -18.09 -8.99 -5.47
N SER A 151 -18.27 -8.29 -4.36
CA SER A 151 -18.39 -6.84 -4.33
C SER A 151 -17.06 -6.17 -4.71
N LEU A 152 -17.15 -5.04 -5.41
CA LEU A 152 -16.02 -4.33 -5.98
C LEU A 152 -16.16 -2.82 -5.70
N GLU A 153 -15.08 -2.19 -5.27
CA GLU A 153 -15.02 -0.74 -5.11
C GLU A 153 -13.77 -0.14 -5.77
N TRP A 154 -13.95 0.96 -6.49
CA TRP A 154 -12.89 1.68 -7.20
C TRP A 154 -12.52 2.96 -6.44
N TYR A 155 -11.23 3.10 -6.13
CA TYR A 155 -10.69 4.26 -5.44
C TYR A 155 -9.42 4.77 -6.14
N GLN A 156 -9.27 6.09 -6.17
CA GLN A 156 -8.02 6.77 -6.52
C GLN A 156 -7.72 7.81 -5.45
N ASN A 157 -6.53 7.72 -4.84
CA ASN A 157 -6.05 8.64 -3.80
C ASN A 157 -7.05 8.79 -2.64
N GLY A 158 -7.60 7.65 -2.18
CA GLY A 158 -8.55 7.57 -1.09
C GLY A 158 -9.97 7.99 -1.43
N LEU A 159 -10.27 8.38 -2.68
CA LEU A 159 -11.59 8.83 -3.10
C LEU A 159 -12.25 7.81 -4.02
N ALA A 160 -13.52 7.48 -3.77
CA ALA A 160 -14.31 6.65 -4.67
C ALA A 160 -14.34 7.29 -6.07
N HIS A 161 -13.88 6.56 -7.08
CA HIS A 161 -13.65 7.12 -8.40
C HIS A 161 -13.73 6.06 -9.49
N ARG A 162 -14.58 6.29 -10.50
CA ARG A 162 -14.56 5.57 -11.76
C ARG A 162 -15.30 6.36 -12.85
N ILE A 163 -14.69 6.51 -14.03
CA ILE A 163 -15.25 7.30 -15.15
C ILE A 163 -16.04 6.46 -16.16
N ASP A 164 -15.81 5.15 -16.22
CA ASP A 164 -16.35 4.25 -17.25
C ASP A 164 -17.39 3.25 -16.72
N GLY A 165 -17.80 3.39 -15.46
CA GLY A 165 -18.71 2.46 -14.80
C GLY A 165 -18.99 2.85 -13.35
N PRO A 166 -19.75 2.03 -12.62
CA PRO A 166 -20.00 2.26 -11.21
C PRO A 166 -18.70 2.08 -10.40
N ALA A 167 -18.42 3.02 -9.51
CA ALA A 167 -17.31 2.96 -8.58
C ALA A 167 -17.59 2.06 -7.37
N VAL A 168 -18.84 1.63 -7.18
CA VAL A 168 -19.23 0.60 -6.20
C VAL A 168 -20.18 -0.38 -6.88
N ILE A 169 -19.88 -1.67 -6.78
CA ILE A 169 -20.75 -2.77 -7.18
C ILE A 169 -20.86 -3.71 -5.99
N ARG A 170 -22.07 -3.99 -5.51
CA ARG A 170 -22.32 -4.94 -4.42
C ARG A 170 -22.87 -6.27 -4.96
N GLN A 171 -22.74 -7.32 -4.15
CA GLN A 171 -23.27 -8.65 -4.46
C GLN A 171 -24.79 -8.65 -4.73
N ASP A 172 -25.55 -7.80 -4.06
CA ASP A 172 -27.01 -7.66 -4.24
C ASP A 172 -27.42 -6.96 -5.57
N GLY A 173 -26.43 -6.54 -6.38
CA GLY A 173 -26.64 -5.83 -7.63
C GLY A 173 -26.64 -4.31 -7.49
N THR A 174 -26.47 -3.77 -6.28
CA THR A 174 -26.36 -2.33 -6.06
C THR A 174 -25.18 -1.75 -6.80
N GLN A 175 -25.40 -0.64 -7.50
CA GLN A 175 -24.38 0.07 -8.27
C GLN A 175 -24.40 1.55 -7.92
N GLN A 176 -23.22 2.14 -7.68
CA GLN A 176 -23.09 3.57 -7.41
C GLN A 176 -21.97 4.18 -8.25
N TRP A 177 -22.25 5.35 -8.83
CA TRP A 177 -21.30 6.10 -9.66
C TRP A 177 -20.72 7.27 -8.87
N TRP A 178 -19.39 7.29 -8.81
CA TRP A 178 -18.61 8.30 -8.09
C TRP A 178 -17.43 8.72 -8.95
N VAL A 179 -17.16 10.03 -8.99
CA VAL A 179 -15.99 10.61 -9.65
C VAL A 179 -15.33 11.54 -8.64
N ASN A 180 -14.08 11.24 -8.27
CA ASN A 180 -13.30 12.03 -7.30
C ASN A 180 -14.04 12.25 -5.97
N GLY A 181 -14.68 11.20 -5.45
CA GLY A 181 -15.44 11.25 -4.19
C GLY A 181 -16.79 11.95 -4.30
N VAL A 182 -17.19 12.38 -5.50
CA VAL A 182 -18.48 13.05 -5.74
C VAL A 182 -19.40 12.13 -6.52
N ARG A 183 -20.59 11.88 -5.97
CA ARG A 183 -21.61 11.07 -6.65
C ARG A 183 -22.11 11.80 -7.88
N HIS A 184 -21.99 11.16 -9.05
CA HIS A 184 -22.28 11.80 -10.34
C HIS A 184 -22.49 10.75 -11.43
N ARG A 185 -23.47 10.99 -12.32
CA ARG A 185 -23.59 10.27 -13.61
C ARG A 185 -24.35 11.13 -14.63
N GLU A 186 -23.84 11.23 -15.85
CA GLU A 186 -24.47 12.02 -16.92
C GLU A 186 -25.66 11.30 -17.57
N ASP A 187 -25.48 10.03 -17.95
CA ASP A 187 -26.43 9.31 -18.82
C ASP A 187 -27.36 8.32 -18.07
N GLY A 188 -27.59 8.52 -16.78
CA GLY A 188 -28.43 7.60 -16.00
C GLY A 188 -28.42 7.84 -14.50
N PRO A 189 -29.05 6.96 -13.72
CA PRO A 189 -29.04 7.06 -12.27
C PRO A 189 -27.64 6.78 -11.72
N ALA A 190 -27.17 7.64 -10.83
CA ALA A 190 -25.90 7.47 -10.13
C ALA A 190 -26.00 6.49 -8.94
N VAL A 191 -27.21 6.07 -8.57
CA VAL A 191 -27.47 4.98 -7.62
C VAL A 191 -28.54 4.07 -8.21
N ILE A 192 -28.27 2.78 -8.22
CA ILE A 192 -29.24 1.73 -8.55
C ILE A 192 -29.19 0.74 -7.39
N GLU A 193 -30.30 0.57 -6.68
CA GLU A 193 -30.46 -0.42 -5.61
C GLU A 193 -31.59 -1.37 -6.04
N GLY A 194 -31.27 -2.65 -6.21
CA GLY A 194 -32.20 -3.61 -6.80
C GLY A 194 -32.65 -3.21 -8.22
N LYS A 195 -33.90 -3.51 -8.58
CA LYS A 195 -34.47 -3.17 -9.89
C LYS A 195 -35.24 -1.84 -9.92
N GLU A 196 -35.53 -1.28 -8.76
CA GLU A 196 -36.65 -0.33 -8.63
C GLU A 196 -36.22 1.00 -8.02
N ILE A 197 -35.22 1.01 -7.13
CA ILE A 197 -34.69 2.26 -6.58
C ILE A 197 -33.62 2.82 -7.50
N GLN A 198 -33.87 4.02 -8.02
CA GLN A 198 -32.93 4.73 -8.88
C GLN A 198 -32.83 6.18 -8.44
N GLN A 199 -31.61 6.70 -8.37
CA GLN A 199 -31.37 8.10 -7.99
C GLN A 199 -30.44 8.77 -8.98
N TRP A 200 -30.81 9.96 -9.46
CA TRP A 200 -30.02 10.78 -10.37
C TRP A 200 -29.29 11.86 -9.58
N TRP A 201 -27.96 11.89 -9.74
CA TRP A 201 -27.09 12.81 -9.02
C TRP A 201 -26.19 13.56 -9.99
N ARG A 202 -26.04 14.86 -9.74
CA ARG A 202 -25.10 15.75 -10.43
C ARG A 202 -24.35 16.56 -9.39
N GLU A 203 -23.03 16.48 -9.43
CA GLU A 203 -22.11 17.20 -8.52
C GLU A 203 -22.45 16.97 -7.03
N GLY A 204 -22.76 15.72 -6.67
CA GLY A 204 -23.06 15.35 -5.29
C GLY A 204 -24.43 15.83 -4.80
N ARG A 205 -25.33 16.23 -5.71
CA ARG A 205 -26.70 16.64 -5.38
C ARG A 205 -27.71 15.87 -6.22
N LEU A 206 -28.85 15.49 -5.63
CA LEU A 206 -29.99 14.96 -6.38
C LEU A 206 -30.42 15.96 -7.46
N HIS A 207 -30.49 15.53 -8.71
CA HIS A 207 -30.78 16.41 -9.83
C HIS A 207 -31.25 15.61 -11.04
N ARG A 208 -32.36 16.03 -11.66
CA ARG A 208 -32.78 15.56 -12.99
C ARG A 208 -33.73 16.56 -13.65
N GLU A 209 -33.45 16.94 -14.89
CA GLU A 209 -34.27 17.90 -15.66
C GLU A 209 -35.37 17.20 -16.49
N ASP A 210 -35.18 15.93 -16.84
CA ASP A 210 -36.04 15.17 -17.76
C ASP A 210 -36.94 14.13 -17.08
N GLY A 211 -37.06 14.19 -15.74
CA GLY A 211 -37.87 13.25 -14.99
C GLY A 211 -37.64 13.35 -13.48
N PRO A 212 -38.13 12.37 -12.71
CA PRO A 212 -37.91 12.32 -11.27
C PRO A 212 -36.44 12.01 -10.96
N ALA A 213 -35.86 12.73 -10.01
CA ALA A 213 -34.50 12.48 -9.56
C ALA A 213 -34.41 11.29 -8.59
N VAL A 214 -35.53 10.81 -8.05
CA VAL A 214 -35.62 9.57 -7.28
C VAL A 214 -36.85 8.76 -7.71
N THR A 215 -36.68 7.46 -7.91
CA THR A 215 -37.76 6.47 -8.05
C THR A 215 -37.67 5.46 -6.92
N TYR A 216 -38.80 5.04 -6.36
CA TYR A 216 -38.88 4.07 -5.27
C TYR A 216 -39.59 2.77 -5.70
N GLU A 217 -39.40 1.71 -4.91
CA GLU A 217 -40.06 0.39 -5.08
C GLU A 217 -41.58 0.47 -5.12
N ASP A 218 -42.17 1.33 -4.29
CA ASP A 218 -43.63 1.52 -4.23
C ASP A 218 -44.20 2.32 -5.41
N GLY A 219 -43.36 2.69 -6.39
CA GLY A 219 -43.72 3.49 -7.55
C GLY A 219 -43.87 4.99 -7.27
N THR A 220 -43.51 5.46 -6.07
CA THR A 220 -43.44 6.89 -5.78
C THR A 220 -42.17 7.52 -6.39
N HIS A 221 -42.21 8.84 -6.53
CA HIS A 221 -41.21 9.61 -7.25
C HIS A 221 -40.96 10.96 -6.56
N GLU A 222 -39.71 11.42 -6.60
CA GLU A 222 -39.34 12.77 -6.17
C GLU A 222 -38.55 13.49 -7.25
N TRP A 223 -38.80 14.79 -7.40
CA TRP A 223 -38.12 15.65 -8.37
C TRP A 223 -37.19 16.61 -7.65
N TYR A 224 -35.94 16.65 -8.08
CA TYR A 224 -34.93 17.56 -7.55
C TYR A 224 -34.22 18.29 -8.67
N LEU A 225 -33.93 19.58 -8.43
CA LEU A 225 -33.01 20.38 -9.23
C LEU A 225 -31.92 20.93 -8.33
N ASN A 226 -30.68 20.49 -8.54
CA ASN A 226 -29.50 20.92 -7.79
C ASN A 226 -29.65 20.73 -6.27
N GLY A 227 -30.27 19.62 -5.86
CA GLY A 227 -30.50 19.27 -4.45
C GLY A 227 -31.75 19.91 -3.83
N ILE A 228 -32.53 20.67 -4.59
CA ILE A 228 -33.77 21.31 -4.12
C ILE A 228 -34.96 20.48 -4.57
N LEU A 229 -35.78 20.02 -3.62
CA LEU A 229 -37.04 19.34 -3.90
C LEU A 229 -38.00 20.29 -4.62
N VAL A 230 -38.55 19.86 -5.75
CA VAL A 230 -39.47 20.65 -6.58
C VAL A 230 -40.72 19.85 -6.91
N ASP A 231 -41.80 20.57 -7.22
CA ASP A 231 -43.01 19.97 -7.79
C ASP A 231 -42.75 19.65 -9.28
N GLU A 232 -43.28 18.52 -9.76
CA GLU A 232 -43.20 18.07 -11.15
C GLU A 232 -43.52 19.19 -12.16
N ARG A 233 -44.52 20.03 -11.87
CA ARG A 233 -44.97 21.10 -12.76
C ARG A 233 -43.96 22.23 -12.89
N LYS A 234 -43.05 22.40 -11.93
CA LYS A 234 -42.01 23.44 -11.94
C LYS A 234 -40.79 23.01 -12.77
N VAL A 235 -40.50 21.71 -12.85
CA VAL A 235 -39.42 21.17 -13.70
C VAL A 235 -39.69 21.46 -15.19
N ALA A 236 -40.96 21.32 -15.61
CA ALA A 236 -41.37 21.57 -17.00
C ALA A 236 -41.26 23.04 -17.45
N VAL A 237 -41.25 24.00 -16.52
CA VAL A 237 -41.18 25.44 -16.84
C VAL A 237 -39.75 25.88 -17.17
N PHE A 238 -38.73 25.31 -16.51
CA PHE A 238 -37.31 25.60 -16.82
C PHE A 238 -36.94 25.23 -18.26
N LYS A 239 -37.59 24.21 -18.84
CA LYS A 239 -37.42 23.81 -20.25
C LYS A 239 -37.95 24.80 -21.28
N LYS A 240 -38.86 25.71 -20.92
CA LYS A 240 -39.49 26.65 -21.86
C LYS A 240 -38.85 28.04 -21.88
N GLY A 241 -37.83 28.29 -21.04
CA GLY A 241 -37.22 29.60 -20.88
C GLY A 241 -35.69 29.62 -20.92
N SER A 242 -35.05 28.51 -21.33
CA SER A 242 -33.59 28.38 -21.46
C SER A 242 -33.19 28.23 -22.92
#